data_AF-A0A2V5ULA1-F1
#
_entry.id   AF-A0A2V5ULA1-F1
#
_cell.length_a   1.000
_cell.length_b   1.000
_cell.length_c   1.000
_cell.angle_alpha   90.00
_cell.angle_beta   90.00
_cell.angle_gamma   90.00
#
_symmetry.space_group_name_H-M   'P 1'
#
loop_
_entity.id
_entity.type
_entity.pdbx_description
1 polymer ?
#
loop_
_entity_poly.entity_id
_entity_poly.type
_entity_poly.pdbx_seq_one_letter_code
_entity_poly.pdbx_strand_id
1 'polypeptide(L)'
;MAEAVSEGFRVASFVLDTFLKTREEPIEDPVETIRKIAEARKFSQKLTDEVVSSYLVEPEPNRFGVINSFTNAAQRLAPLQRIEMERFAGTLLEAPLN
;
A
#
# COMPACT_ATOMS: atom_id res chain seq x y z
N MET A 1 -29.16 -14.88 3.11
CA MET A 1 -27.87 -15.49 3.49
C MET A 1 -27.05 -15.90 2.26
N ALA A 2 -27.60 -16.69 1.33
CA ALA A 2 -26.86 -17.07 0.10
C ALA A 2 -26.37 -15.87 -0.73
N GLU A 3 -27.21 -14.83 -0.89
CA GLU A 3 -26.83 -13.61 -1.62
C GLU A 3 -25.70 -12.81 -0.94
N ALA A 4 -25.76 -12.65 0.40
CA ALA A 4 -24.71 -11.94 1.15
C ALA A 4 -23.36 -12.68 1.10
N VAL A 5 -23.38 -14.02 1.11
CA VAL A 5 -22.18 -14.84 0.95
C VAL A 5 -21.63 -14.71 -0.47
N SER A 6 -22.48 -14.78 -1.49
CA SER A 6 -22.08 -14.60 -2.89
C SER A 6 -21.46 -13.22 -3.14
N GLU A 7 -22.02 -12.17 -2.55
CA GLU A 7 -21.49 -10.82 -2.66
C GLU A 7 -20.11 -10.70 -1.97
N GLY A 8 -19.95 -11.31 -0.79
CA GLY A 8 -18.68 -11.36 -0.10
C GLY A 8 -17.57 -12.01 -0.94
N PHE A 9 -17.86 -13.12 -1.62
CA PHE A 9 -16.92 -13.75 -2.54
C PHE A 9 -16.59 -12.86 -3.74
N ARG A 10 -17.59 -12.19 -4.32
CA ARG A 10 -17.37 -11.27 -5.45
C ARG A 10 -16.41 -10.14 -5.08
N VAL A 11 -16.62 -9.51 -3.93
CA VAL A 11 -15.74 -8.44 -3.42
C VAL A 11 -14.33 -8.97 -3.14
N ALA A 12 -14.21 -10.15 -2.52
CA ALA A 12 -12.90 -10.75 -2.23
C ALA A 12 -12.10 -11.06 -3.50
N SER A 13 -12.75 -11.64 -4.52
CA SER A 13 -12.11 -11.88 -5.82
C SER A 13 -11.68 -10.59 -6.49
N PHE A 14 -12.54 -9.56 -6.49
CA PHE A 14 -12.19 -8.25 -7.04
C PHE A 14 -10.96 -7.64 -6.37
N VAL A 15 -10.91 -7.64 -5.03
CA VAL A 15 -9.77 -7.09 -4.29
C VAL A 15 -8.49 -7.87 -4.59
N LEU A 16 -8.57 -9.21 -4.67
CA LEU A 16 -7.42 -10.04 -5.00
C LEU A 16 -6.91 -9.74 -6.42
N ASP A 17 -7.80 -9.66 -7.39
CA ASP A 17 -7.46 -9.35 -8.78
C ASP A 17 -6.82 -7.96 -8.90
N THR A 18 -7.39 -6.95 -8.24
CA THR A 18 -6.83 -5.59 -8.20
C THR A 18 -5.45 -5.59 -7.55
N PHE A 19 -5.27 -6.32 -6.45
CA PHE A 19 -3.98 -6.43 -5.78
C PHE A 19 -2.93 -7.11 -6.65
N LEU A 20 -3.28 -8.20 -7.36
CA LEU A 20 -2.36 -8.89 -8.26
C LEU A 20 -1.93 -8.00 -9.43
N LYS A 21 -2.85 -7.22 -10.00
CA LYS A 21 -2.53 -6.24 -11.07
C LYS A 21 -1.50 -5.20 -10.66
N THR A 22 -1.41 -4.84 -9.38
CA THR A 22 -0.42 -3.86 -8.91
C THR A 22 1.03 -4.29 -9.15
N ARG A 23 1.30 -5.59 -9.35
CA ARG A 23 2.64 -6.07 -9.72
C ARG A 23 3.00 -5.82 -11.18
N GLU A 24 1.99 -5.63 -12.04
CA GLU A 24 2.14 -5.38 -13.48
C GLU A 24 2.28 -3.88 -13.80
N GLU A 25 2.08 -3.01 -12.81
CA GLU A 25 2.17 -1.56 -12.94
C GLU A 25 3.55 -1.06 -12.49
N PRO A 26 4.51 -0.86 -13.43
CA PRO A 26 5.85 -0.42 -13.09
C PRO A 26 5.83 1.01 -12.54
N ILE A 27 6.74 1.28 -11.60
CA ILE A 27 7.00 2.62 -11.07
C ILE A 27 8.48 2.93 -11.30
N GLU A 28 8.75 4.01 -12.03
CA GLU A 28 10.10 4.39 -12.46
C GLU A 28 11.03 4.71 -11.28
N ASP A 29 10.54 5.50 -10.31
CA ASP A 29 11.25 5.80 -9.07
C ASP A 29 10.36 5.54 -7.85
N PRO A 30 10.34 4.29 -7.34
CA PRO A 30 9.50 3.91 -6.21
C PRO A 30 9.81 4.70 -4.93
N VAL A 31 11.08 5.07 -4.71
CA VAL A 31 11.48 5.81 -3.51
C VAL A 31 10.95 7.24 -3.58
N GLU A 32 11.10 7.90 -4.74
CA GLU A 32 10.54 9.24 -4.94
C GLU A 32 9.01 9.22 -4.87
N THR A 33 8.35 8.22 -5.46
CA THR A 33 6.90 8.03 -5.32
C THR A 33 6.49 7.88 -3.86
N ILE A 34 7.19 7.06 -3.07
CA ILE A 34 6.93 6.93 -1.62
C ILE A 34 7.07 8.29 -0.92
N ARG A 35 8.11 9.07 -1.23
CA ARG A 35 8.34 10.41 -0.64
C ARG A 35 7.21 11.38 -0.98
N LYS A 36 6.78 11.45 -2.25
CA LYS A 36 5.66 12.28 -2.69
C LYS A 36 4.36 11.91 -1.99
N ILE A 37 4.09 10.61 -1.87
CA ILE A 37 2.92 10.11 -1.15
C ILE A 37 2.96 10.53 0.33
N ALA A 38 4.12 10.36 0.97
CA ALA A 38 4.30 10.73 2.37
C ALA A 38 4.16 12.25 2.59
N GLU A 39 4.67 13.07 1.68
CA GLU A 39 4.51 14.52 1.69
C GLU A 39 3.04 14.93 1.55
N ALA A 40 2.33 14.37 0.56
CA ALA A 40 0.90 14.64 0.35
C ALA A 40 0.06 14.27 1.58
N ARG A 41 0.47 13.24 2.32
CA ARG A 41 -0.16 12.79 3.58
C ARG A 41 0.39 13.48 4.82
N LYS A 42 1.37 14.38 4.68
CA LYS A 42 2.04 15.12 5.76
C LYS A 42 2.62 14.20 6.83
N PHE A 43 3.19 13.07 6.41
CA PHE A 43 3.89 12.18 7.33
C PHE A 43 5.14 12.85 7.88
N SER A 44 5.48 12.51 9.13
CA SER A 44 6.75 12.95 9.71
C SER A 44 7.92 12.36 8.94
N GLN A 45 9.06 13.07 8.88
CA GLN A 45 10.28 12.57 8.24
C GLN A 45 10.68 11.18 8.73
N LYS A 46 10.61 10.93 10.04
CA LYS A 46 10.90 9.63 10.64
C LYS A 46 10.03 8.50 10.05
N LEU A 47 8.73 8.76 9.89
CA LEU A 47 7.82 7.77 9.31
C LEU A 47 8.10 7.57 7.82
N THR A 48 8.37 8.64 7.08
CA THR A 48 8.77 8.55 5.67
C THR A 48 10.02 7.69 5.48
N ASP A 49 11.05 7.92 6.30
CA ASP A 49 12.29 7.16 6.23
C ASP A 49 12.10 5.68 6.62
N GLU A 50 11.16 5.39 7.52
CA GLU A 50 10.76 4.02 7.88
C GLU A 50 10.07 3.29 6.71
N VAL A 51 9.19 3.98 5.98
CA VAL A 51 8.55 3.42 4.77
C VAL A 51 9.59 3.16 3.68
N VAL A 52 10.47 4.13 3.42
CA VAL A 52 11.57 3.96 2.45
C VAL A 52 12.49 2.82 2.86
N SER A 53 12.86 2.73 4.13
CA SER A 53 13.69 1.62 4.64
C SER A 53 12.99 0.27 4.46
N SER A 54 11.68 0.22 4.66
CA SER A 54 10.89 -1.00 4.45
C SER A 54 10.85 -1.43 2.99
N TYR A 55 10.77 -0.47 2.06
CA TYR A 55 10.89 -0.73 0.62
C TYR A 55 12.24 -1.36 0.27
N LEU A 56 13.32 -0.83 0.84
CA LEU A 56 14.68 -1.30 0.54
C LEU A 56 14.99 -2.72 1.03
N VAL A 57 14.17 -3.28 1.95
CA VAL A 57 14.31 -4.69 2.39
C VAL A 57 13.87 -5.67 1.29
N GLU A 58 12.77 -5.38 0.62
CA GLU A 58 12.21 -6.18 -0.48
C GLU A 58 11.77 -5.25 -1.63
N PRO A 59 12.73 -4.75 -2.43
CA PRO A 59 12.44 -3.78 -3.46
C PRO A 59 11.74 -4.45 -4.66
N GLU A 60 10.51 -4.01 -4.94
CA GLU A 60 9.80 -4.33 -6.18
C GLU A 60 9.52 -3.01 -6.93
N PRO A 61 9.99 -2.83 -8.18
CA PRO A 61 9.84 -1.56 -8.93
C PRO A 61 8.46 -1.43 -9.58
N ASN A 62 7.41 -1.65 -8.79
CA ASN A 62 6.02 -1.63 -9.21
C ASN A 62 5.13 -1.07 -8.09
N ARG A 63 3.85 -0.84 -8.40
CA ARG A 63 2.86 -0.38 -7.42
C ARG A 63 2.80 -1.30 -6.20
N PHE A 64 2.88 -2.62 -6.39
CA PHE A 64 2.92 -3.58 -5.28
C PHE A 64 4.03 -3.25 -4.28
N GLY A 65 5.27 -3.01 -4.74
CA GLY A 65 6.40 -2.68 -3.88
C GLY A 65 6.19 -1.41 -3.07
N VAL A 66 5.60 -0.39 -3.69
CA VAL A 66 5.21 0.85 -3.00
C VAL A 66 4.17 0.55 -1.91
N ILE A 67 3.09 -0.16 -2.22
CA ILE A 67 2.05 -0.52 -1.24
C ILE A 67 2.64 -1.35 -0.09
N ASN A 68 3.43 -2.36 -0.42
CA ASN A 68 4.04 -3.27 0.55
C ASN A 68 4.96 -2.54 1.52
N SER A 69 5.66 -1.49 1.06
CA SER A 69 6.51 -0.67 1.93
C SER A 69 5.71 -0.01 3.07
N PHE A 70 4.50 0.48 2.80
CA PHE A 70 3.62 1.08 3.82
C PHE A 70 3.06 0.04 4.78
N THR A 71 2.60 -1.12 4.28
CA THR A 71 2.05 -2.18 5.14
C THR A 71 3.12 -2.87 5.99
N ASN A 72 4.35 -2.97 5.50
CA ASN A 72 5.50 -3.45 6.25
C ASN A 72 5.89 -2.44 7.34
N ALA A 73 6.03 -1.15 7.01
CA ALA A 73 6.28 -0.10 7.99
C ALA A 73 5.19 -0.01 9.07
N ALA A 74 3.92 -0.29 8.71
CA ALA A 74 2.81 -0.32 9.65
C ALA A 74 3.00 -1.34 10.79
N GLN A 75 3.75 -2.43 10.57
CA GLN A 75 4.01 -3.46 11.59
C GLN A 75 4.78 -2.92 12.80
N ARG A 76 5.50 -1.80 12.64
CA ARG A 76 6.27 -1.14 13.71
C ARG A 76 5.45 -0.08 14.47
N LEU A 77 4.21 0.16 14.09
CA LEU A 77 3.33 1.17 14.70
C LEU A 77 2.46 0.58 15.81
N ALA A 78 1.93 1.45 16.67
CA ALA A 78 0.93 1.06 17.65
C ALA A 78 -0.36 0.58 16.94
N PRO A 79 -1.19 -0.28 17.56
CA PRO A 79 -2.31 -0.95 16.87
C PRO A 79 -3.25 -0.03 16.09
N LEU A 80 -3.63 1.13 16.64
CA LEU A 80 -4.50 2.08 15.94
C LEU A 80 -3.82 2.71 14.72
N GLN A 81 -2.57 3.16 14.89
CA GLN A 81 -1.77 3.75 13.82
C GLN A 81 -1.44 2.75 12.71
N ARG A 82 -1.23 1.48 13.08
CA ARG A 82 -1.07 0.37 12.15
C ARG A 82 -2.31 0.22 11.27
N ILE A 83 -3.50 0.17 11.86
CA ILE A 83 -4.76 0.06 11.11
C ILE A 83 -4.97 1.27 10.20
N GLU A 84 -4.64 2.47 10.66
CA GLU A 84 -4.72 3.70 9.84
C GLU A 84 -3.77 3.63 8.63
N MET A 85 -2.54 3.16 8.84
CA MET A 85 -1.56 2.98 7.77
C MET A 85 -1.97 1.88 6.78
N GLU A 86 -2.43 0.72 7.27
CA GLU A 86 -2.90 -0.40 6.43
C GLU A 86 -4.14 0.02 5.61
N ARG A 87 -5.08 0.74 6.22
CA ARG A 87 -6.24 1.29 5.51
C ARG A 87 -5.81 2.28 4.44
N PHE A 88 -4.86 3.15 4.75
CA PHE A 88 -4.29 4.09 3.79
C PHE A 88 -3.62 3.35 2.62
N ALA A 89 -2.77 2.36 2.91
CA ALA A 89 -2.12 1.56 1.87
C ALA A 89 -3.15 0.87 0.95
N GLY A 90 -4.28 0.43 1.49
CA GLY A 90 -5.39 -0.10 0.69
C GLY A 90 -5.96 0.89 -0.33
N THR A 91 -5.94 2.21 -0.06
CA THR A 91 -6.38 3.22 -1.05
C THR A 91 -5.44 3.34 -2.24
N LEU A 92 -4.18 2.93 -2.08
CA LEU A 92 -3.17 2.97 -3.14
C LEU A 92 -3.35 1.84 -4.17
N LEU A 93 -4.29 0.92 -3.97
CA LEU A 93 -4.66 -0.08 -4.98
C LEU A 93 -5.16 0.56 -6.28
N GLU A 94 -5.86 1.69 -6.18
CA GLU A 94 -6.52 2.34 -7.32
C GLU A 94 -6.10 3.82 -7.48
N ALA A 95 -5.42 4.41 -6.50
CA ALA A 95 -5.00 5.81 -6.57
C ALA A 95 -4.00 6.06 -7.72
N PRO A 96 -4.05 7.20 -8.42
CA PRO A 96 -2.97 7.56 -9.34
C PRO A 96 -1.66 7.79 -8.56
N LEU A 97 -0.58 7.13 -8.97
CA LEU A 97 0.75 7.21 -8.33
C LEU A 97 1.80 7.94 -9.19
N ASN A 98 1.34 8.57 -10.27
CA ASN A 98 2.13 9.16 -11.35
C ASN A 98 2.40 10.64 -11.06
#